data_AF-A0A354PH97-F1
#
_entry.id   AF-A0A354PH97-F1
#
_cell.length_a   1.000
_cell.length_b   1.000
_cell.length_c   1.000
_cell.angle_alpha   90.00
_cell.angle_beta   90.00
_cell.angle_gamma   90.00
#
_symmetry.space_group_name_H-M   'P 1'
#
loop_
_entity.id
_entity.type
_entity.pdbx_description
1 polymer ?
#
loop_
_entity_poly.entity_id
_entity_poly.type
_entity_poly.pdbx_seq_one_letter_code
_entity_poly.pdbx_strand_id
1 'polypeptide(L)'
;MADGGEASARIKLVEWLRADDPIARLRAAFALRNLNQPLQVAERTAILQAATSEPDDSPAKIYLMATAWLVTPENGDQNGDQATANFNRQSLGESLRQWTAKDQASERYAAVMAFVEGGTTDDIATLQTTLSDADADVRSASAYALLRIDRRQPHRMAVLDWAVIVSYLLAMVAVGWYFSRQVVTTDDYLLGGRKMKPWAVGLSLFATLLSTISYLSWPGEIIMHGPMFLCGLLSYPFIAWAVGWWLIPYFMKLNVTSAYEILEIRLGLSVRLLGSIFFLSLRLLWMAVIIYATISKVLVPLMGLPPSATPWMCALLGAITVIYTSLGGLRAVVFTDVIQTGILFGGALLAMVVITIEMGGITSWWPTQWAPNWQPPTLGYDPSARVTVVGAFIATFTW
;
A
#
# COMPACT_ATOMS: atom_id res chain seq x y z
N MET A 1 -7.06 -35.42 -7.16
CA MET A 1 -8.46 -35.84 -6.90
C MET A 1 -9.38 -34.69 -6.45
N ALA A 2 -8.92 -33.43 -6.37
CA ALA A 2 -9.75 -32.29 -5.95
C ALA A 2 -10.54 -31.58 -7.09
N ASP A 3 -10.21 -31.83 -8.37
CA ASP A 3 -10.81 -31.10 -9.52
C ASP A 3 -12.26 -31.47 -9.86
N GLY A 4 -12.73 -32.66 -9.49
CA GLY A 4 -14.04 -33.16 -9.93
C GLY A 4 -15.23 -32.39 -9.34
N GLY A 5 -15.09 -31.86 -8.11
CA GLY A 5 -16.14 -31.08 -7.46
C GLY A 5 -16.28 -29.67 -8.03
N GLU A 6 -15.17 -29.04 -8.41
CA GLU A 6 -15.16 -27.67 -8.94
C GLU A 6 -15.75 -27.64 -10.36
N ALA A 7 -15.37 -28.58 -11.22
CA ALA A 7 -15.93 -28.69 -12.57
C ALA A 7 -17.45 -28.95 -12.54
N SER A 8 -17.91 -29.81 -11.62
CA SER A 8 -19.35 -30.08 -11.44
C SER A 8 -20.11 -28.86 -10.93
N ALA A 9 -19.51 -28.08 -10.02
CA ALA A 9 -20.11 -26.85 -9.52
C ALA A 9 -20.29 -25.79 -10.62
N ARG A 10 -19.27 -25.60 -11.46
CA ARG A 10 -19.33 -24.66 -12.59
C ARG A 10 -20.42 -24.98 -13.58
N ILE A 11 -20.58 -26.27 -13.92
CA ILE A 11 -21.67 -26.74 -14.79
C ILE A 11 -23.03 -26.37 -14.19
N LYS A 12 -23.23 -26.63 -12.89
CA LYS A 12 -24.48 -26.25 -12.19
C LYS A 12 -24.74 -24.74 -12.19
N LEU A 13 -23.71 -23.92 -12.04
CA LEU A 13 -23.86 -22.47 -12.12
C LEU A 13 -24.33 -22.03 -13.52
N VAL A 14 -23.78 -22.64 -14.58
CA VAL A 14 -24.24 -22.38 -15.95
C VAL A 14 -25.69 -22.85 -16.16
N GLU A 15 -26.10 -23.96 -15.55
CA GLU A 15 -27.50 -24.41 -15.57
C GLU A 15 -28.42 -23.41 -14.84
N TRP A 16 -28.00 -22.90 -13.68
CA TRP A 16 -28.78 -21.93 -12.91
C TRP A 16 -28.94 -20.57 -13.61
N LEU A 17 -28.04 -20.19 -14.51
CA LEU A 17 -28.25 -19.03 -15.39
C LEU A 17 -29.45 -19.20 -16.33
N ARG A 18 -29.94 -20.43 -16.54
CA ARG A 18 -31.10 -20.77 -17.37
C ARG A 18 -32.32 -21.19 -16.55
N ALA A 19 -32.24 -21.15 -15.23
CA ALA A 19 -33.38 -21.48 -14.36
C ALA A 19 -34.49 -20.43 -14.52
N ASP A 20 -35.75 -20.79 -14.22
CA ASP A 20 -36.90 -19.87 -14.30
C ASP A 20 -36.87 -18.77 -13.23
N ASP A 21 -36.21 -19.03 -12.09
CA ASP A 21 -36.08 -18.08 -10.98
C ASP A 21 -35.02 -16.98 -11.26
N PRO A 22 -35.40 -15.69 -11.31
CA PRO A 22 -34.46 -14.58 -11.47
C PRO A 22 -33.38 -14.53 -10.38
N ILE A 23 -33.71 -14.90 -9.15
CA ILE A 23 -32.75 -14.85 -8.03
C ILE A 23 -31.67 -15.92 -8.21
N ALA A 24 -32.05 -17.12 -8.69
CA ALA A 24 -31.11 -18.17 -9.05
C ALA A 24 -30.13 -17.71 -10.15
N ARG A 25 -30.63 -17.05 -11.20
CA ARG A 25 -29.80 -16.48 -12.28
C ARG A 25 -28.81 -15.44 -11.77
N LEU A 26 -29.29 -14.49 -10.96
CA LEU A 26 -28.45 -13.47 -10.30
C LEU A 26 -27.33 -14.10 -9.48
N ARG A 27 -27.67 -15.06 -8.61
CA ARG A 27 -26.70 -15.72 -7.72
C ARG A 27 -25.68 -16.52 -8.51
N ALA A 28 -26.11 -17.17 -9.59
CA ALA A 28 -25.22 -17.91 -10.47
C ALA A 28 -24.20 -16.99 -11.17
N ALA A 29 -24.65 -15.86 -11.72
CA ALA A 29 -23.78 -14.87 -12.32
C ALA A 29 -22.79 -14.29 -11.30
N PHE A 30 -23.28 -13.94 -10.11
CA PHE A 30 -22.43 -13.46 -9.01
C PHE A 30 -21.39 -14.50 -8.59
N ALA A 31 -21.76 -15.78 -8.50
CA ALA A 31 -20.80 -16.84 -8.15
C ALA A 31 -19.74 -17.01 -9.24
N LEU A 32 -20.14 -17.04 -10.52
CA LEU A 32 -19.22 -17.20 -11.65
C LEU A 32 -18.21 -16.05 -11.74
N ARG A 33 -18.63 -14.79 -11.57
CA ARG A 33 -17.69 -13.65 -11.67
C ARG A 33 -16.65 -13.61 -10.55
N ASN A 34 -16.91 -14.27 -9.42
CA ASN A 34 -16.05 -14.27 -8.24
C ASN A 34 -15.22 -15.56 -8.11
N LEU A 35 -15.14 -16.37 -9.16
CA LEU A 35 -14.27 -17.55 -9.16
C LEU A 35 -12.79 -17.13 -9.20
N ASN A 36 -11.95 -17.86 -8.47
CA ASN A 36 -10.50 -17.60 -8.41
C ASN A 36 -9.76 -17.94 -9.70
N GLN A 37 -10.38 -18.71 -10.60
CA GLN A 37 -9.78 -19.05 -11.89
C GLN A 37 -10.49 -18.32 -13.03
N PRO A 38 -9.84 -18.12 -14.19
CA PRO A 38 -10.46 -17.52 -15.35
C PRO A 38 -11.72 -18.28 -15.79
N LEU A 39 -12.72 -17.52 -16.22
CA LEU A 39 -13.92 -18.09 -16.81
C LEU A 39 -13.60 -18.80 -18.13
N GLN A 40 -14.31 -19.89 -18.39
CA GLN A 40 -14.33 -20.58 -19.67
C GLN A 40 -15.23 -19.84 -20.67
N VAL A 41 -15.03 -20.06 -21.96
CA VAL A 41 -15.83 -19.43 -23.04
C VAL A 41 -17.33 -19.75 -22.90
N ALA A 42 -17.65 -20.99 -22.52
CA ALA A 42 -19.03 -21.43 -22.30
C ALA A 42 -19.70 -20.67 -21.14
N GLU A 43 -18.96 -20.43 -20.04
CA GLU A 43 -19.44 -19.70 -18.87
C GLU A 43 -19.68 -18.22 -19.22
N ARG A 44 -18.74 -17.57 -19.92
CA ARG A 44 -18.90 -16.18 -20.40
C ARG A 44 -20.10 -16.03 -21.32
N THR A 45 -20.24 -16.92 -22.30
CA THR A 45 -21.36 -16.90 -23.25
C THR A 45 -22.70 -17.07 -22.53
N ALA A 46 -22.77 -17.96 -21.54
CA ALA A 46 -24.00 -18.17 -20.76
C ALA A 46 -24.40 -16.92 -19.96
N ILE A 47 -23.44 -16.22 -19.35
CA ILE A 47 -23.69 -14.96 -18.64
C ILE A 47 -24.23 -13.90 -19.60
N LEU A 48 -23.61 -13.75 -20.77
CA LEU A 48 -24.01 -12.76 -21.77
C LEU A 48 -25.42 -13.03 -22.30
N GLN A 49 -25.73 -14.29 -22.62
CA GLN A 49 -27.07 -14.71 -23.03
C GLN A 49 -28.11 -14.39 -21.95
N ALA A 50 -27.84 -14.80 -20.70
CA ALA A 50 -28.74 -14.54 -19.58
C ALA A 50 -28.99 -13.04 -19.38
N ALA A 51 -27.95 -12.20 -19.47
CA ALA A 51 -28.10 -10.75 -19.35
C ALA A 51 -28.97 -10.14 -20.46
N THR A 52 -28.87 -10.64 -21.69
CA THR A 52 -29.70 -10.15 -22.81
C THR A 52 -31.12 -10.68 -22.81
N SER A 53 -31.34 -11.92 -22.39
CA SER A 53 -32.68 -12.53 -22.36
C SER A 53 -33.50 -12.13 -21.14
N GLU A 54 -32.86 -11.63 -20.08
CA GLU A 54 -33.54 -11.22 -18.87
C GLU A 54 -34.50 -10.04 -19.16
N PRO A 55 -35.76 -10.09 -18.68
CA PRO A 55 -36.69 -8.96 -18.79
C PRO A 55 -36.17 -7.69 -18.11
N ASP A 56 -36.49 -6.51 -18.66
CA ASP A 56 -36.00 -5.22 -18.13
C ASP A 56 -36.59 -4.85 -16.76
N ASP A 57 -37.76 -5.40 -16.42
CA ASP A 57 -38.44 -5.25 -15.13
C ASP A 57 -37.96 -6.27 -14.07
N SER A 58 -37.08 -7.19 -14.46
CA SER A 58 -36.56 -8.19 -13.54
C SER A 58 -35.52 -7.60 -12.58
N PRO A 59 -35.60 -7.91 -11.26
CA PRO A 59 -34.59 -7.49 -10.30
C PRO A 59 -33.20 -8.10 -10.58
N ALA A 60 -33.11 -9.16 -11.41
CA ALA A 60 -31.85 -9.78 -11.79
C ALA A 60 -31.13 -9.05 -12.93
N LYS A 61 -31.84 -8.21 -13.70
CA LYS A 61 -31.36 -7.62 -14.95
C LYS A 61 -30.06 -6.83 -14.75
N ILE A 62 -30.05 -5.87 -13.83
CA ILE A 62 -28.86 -5.03 -13.59
C ILE A 62 -27.65 -5.85 -13.14
N TYR A 63 -27.87 -6.86 -12.29
CA TYR A 63 -26.77 -7.70 -11.78
C TYR A 63 -26.19 -8.59 -12.86
N LEU A 64 -27.05 -9.12 -13.74
CA LEU A 64 -26.63 -9.88 -14.91
C LEU A 64 -25.89 -9.00 -15.91
N MET A 65 -26.39 -7.78 -16.19
CA MET A 65 -25.74 -6.81 -17.08
C MET A 65 -24.38 -6.34 -16.52
N ALA A 66 -24.31 -6.02 -15.23
CA ALA A 66 -23.06 -5.66 -14.57
C ALA A 66 -22.03 -6.80 -14.65
N THR A 67 -22.48 -8.03 -14.40
CA THR A 67 -21.61 -9.20 -14.48
C THR A 67 -21.16 -9.46 -15.92
N ALA A 68 -22.07 -9.40 -16.89
CA ALA A 68 -21.77 -9.50 -18.32
C ALA A 68 -20.73 -8.47 -18.77
N TRP A 69 -20.88 -7.21 -18.35
CA TRP A 69 -19.93 -6.16 -18.65
C TRP A 69 -18.55 -6.46 -18.08
N LEU A 70 -18.46 -6.87 -16.81
CA LEU A 70 -17.20 -7.16 -16.13
C LEU A 70 -16.43 -8.30 -16.79
N VAL A 71 -17.12 -9.37 -17.21
CA VAL A 71 -16.49 -10.57 -17.79
C VAL A 71 -16.18 -10.46 -19.28
N THR A 72 -16.70 -9.44 -19.97
CA THR A 72 -16.42 -9.19 -21.40
C THR A 72 -15.06 -8.49 -21.54
N PRO A 73 -14.09 -8.98 -22.33
CA PRO A 73 -12.79 -8.32 -22.49
C PRO A 73 -12.88 -6.89 -23.05
N GLU A 74 -11.93 -6.01 -22.69
CA GLU A 74 -11.87 -4.62 -23.21
C GLU A 74 -11.43 -4.55 -24.68
N ASN A 75 -10.42 -5.33 -25.05
CA ASN A 75 -10.01 -5.53 -26.44
C ASN A 75 -10.71 -6.80 -26.90
N GLY A 76 -11.73 -6.68 -27.75
CA GLY A 76 -12.48 -7.82 -28.30
C GLY A 76 -11.57 -9.00 -28.63
N ASP A 77 -12.01 -10.21 -28.30
CA ASP A 77 -11.19 -11.43 -28.19
C ASP A 77 -10.05 -11.51 -29.24
N GLN A 78 -8.82 -11.24 -28.81
CA GLN A 78 -7.62 -11.45 -29.64
C GLN A 78 -7.41 -12.95 -29.98
N ASN A 79 -8.15 -13.84 -29.32
CA ASN A 79 -8.07 -15.29 -29.50
C ASN A 79 -9.06 -15.85 -30.53
N GLY A 80 -9.84 -15.02 -31.23
CA GLY A 80 -10.70 -15.47 -32.33
C GLY A 80 -12.02 -16.13 -31.90
N ASP A 81 -12.48 -15.91 -30.67
CA ASP A 81 -13.76 -16.44 -30.17
C ASP A 81 -14.94 -15.65 -30.76
N GLN A 82 -15.59 -16.21 -31.79
CA GLN A 82 -16.74 -15.60 -32.46
C GLN A 82 -18.00 -15.50 -31.58
N ALA A 83 -18.08 -16.25 -30.47
CA ALA A 83 -19.27 -16.29 -29.60
C ALA A 83 -19.46 -15.01 -28.74
N THR A 84 -18.35 -14.36 -28.38
CA THR A 84 -18.30 -13.09 -27.63
C THR A 84 -18.25 -11.88 -28.56
N ALA A 85 -17.95 -12.06 -29.85
CA ALA A 85 -17.78 -10.99 -30.85
C ALA A 85 -19.02 -10.09 -31.04
N ASN A 86 -20.22 -10.61 -30.78
CA ASN A 86 -21.47 -9.85 -30.87
C ASN A 86 -21.74 -8.97 -29.64
N PHE A 87 -20.98 -9.13 -28.55
CA PHE A 87 -21.18 -8.42 -27.30
C PHE A 87 -20.10 -7.36 -27.13
N ASN A 88 -20.48 -6.10 -27.35
CA ASN A 88 -19.58 -4.98 -27.19
C ASN A 88 -19.56 -4.52 -25.72
N ARG A 89 -18.39 -4.60 -25.06
CA ARG A 89 -18.20 -4.10 -23.68
C ARG A 89 -18.60 -2.62 -23.57
N GLN A 90 -18.38 -1.82 -24.62
CA GLN A 90 -18.76 -0.41 -24.65
C GLN A 90 -20.28 -0.21 -24.56
N SER A 91 -21.07 -0.98 -25.32
CA SER A 91 -22.55 -0.85 -25.30
C SER A 91 -23.14 -1.32 -23.98
N LEU A 92 -22.57 -2.37 -23.38
CA LEU A 92 -22.93 -2.80 -22.02
C LEU A 92 -22.59 -1.72 -20.99
N GLY A 93 -21.43 -1.05 -21.13
CA GLY A 93 -21.04 0.06 -20.26
C GLY A 93 -21.96 1.28 -20.40
N GLU A 94 -22.33 1.66 -21.62
CA GLU A 94 -23.33 2.71 -21.86
C GLU A 94 -24.67 2.38 -21.23
N SER A 95 -25.10 1.12 -21.34
CA SER A 95 -26.30 0.64 -20.67
C SER A 95 -26.18 0.83 -19.16
N LEU A 96 -25.09 0.37 -18.52
CA LEU A 96 -24.88 0.57 -17.08
C LEU A 96 -24.93 2.05 -16.65
N ARG A 97 -24.39 2.97 -17.46
CA ARG A 97 -24.48 4.42 -17.20
C ARG A 97 -25.92 4.94 -17.27
N GLN A 98 -26.79 4.37 -18.09
CA GLN A 98 -28.20 4.74 -18.08
C GLN A 98 -28.90 4.26 -16.80
N TRP A 99 -28.49 3.12 -16.26
CA TRP A 99 -29.07 2.56 -15.04
C TRP A 99 -28.71 3.37 -13.78
N THR A 100 -27.64 4.18 -13.81
CA THR A 100 -27.35 5.11 -12.72
C THR A 100 -28.33 6.27 -12.61
N ALA A 101 -29.26 6.42 -13.58
CA ALA A 101 -30.30 7.46 -13.58
C ALA A 101 -31.72 6.90 -13.43
N LYS A 102 -31.88 5.59 -13.13
CA LYS A 102 -33.18 4.95 -12.91
C LYS A 102 -33.83 5.39 -11.60
N ASP A 103 -35.16 5.29 -11.51
CA ASP A 103 -35.92 5.74 -10.33
C ASP A 103 -35.60 4.95 -9.06
N GLN A 104 -35.32 3.65 -9.18
CA GLN A 104 -35.09 2.79 -8.02
C GLN A 104 -33.64 2.86 -7.51
N ALA A 105 -33.48 3.20 -6.23
CA ALA A 105 -32.16 3.37 -5.61
C ALA A 105 -31.30 2.09 -5.66
N SER A 106 -31.90 0.91 -5.48
CA SER A 106 -31.17 -0.37 -5.55
C SER A 106 -30.58 -0.66 -6.94
N GLU A 107 -31.25 -0.19 -8.00
CA GLU A 107 -30.75 -0.33 -9.37
C GLU A 107 -29.57 0.60 -9.63
N ARG A 108 -29.70 1.87 -9.23
CA ARG A 108 -28.60 2.85 -9.30
C ARG A 108 -27.39 2.37 -8.50
N TYR A 109 -27.61 1.88 -7.29
CA TYR A 109 -26.57 1.31 -6.44
C TYR A 109 -25.86 0.14 -7.13
N ALA A 110 -26.60 -0.82 -7.69
CA ALA A 110 -26.02 -1.97 -8.38
C ALA A 110 -25.20 -1.54 -9.62
N ALA A 111 -25.67 -0.55 -10.38
CA ALA A 111 -24.93 0.02 -11.51
C ALA A 111 -23.62 0.68 -11.06
N VAL A 112 -23.66 1.51 -10.02
CA VAL A 112 -22.48 2.17 -9.46
C VAL A 112 -21.47 1.14 -8.92
N MET A 113 -21.95 0.09 -8.25
CA MET A 113 -21.11 -1.00 -7.76
C MET A 113 -20.41 -1.79 -8.88
N ALA A 114 -20.97 -1.83 -10.10
CA ALA A 114 -20.26 -2.39 -11.24
C ALA A 114 -19.00 -1.58 -11.58
N PHE A 115 -19.08 -0.24 -11.56
CA PHE A 115 -17.93 0.64 -11.80
C PHE A 115 -16.88 0.55 -10.68
N VAL A 116 -17.30 0.25 -9.44
CA VAL A 116 -16.38 -0.08 -8.34
C VAL A 116 -15.49 -1.27 -8.69
N GLU A 117 -15.93 -2.23 -9.50
CA GLU A 117 -15.15 -3.42 -9.86
C GLU A 117 -14.37 -3.22 -11.18
N GLY A 118 -14.98 -2.60 -12.20
CA GLY A 118 -14.41 -2.52 -13.55
C GLY A 118 -14.40 -1.15 -14.23
N GLY A 119 -14.80 -0.08 -13.53
CA GLY A 119 -14.88 1.28 -14.06
C GLY A 119 -13.55 1.84 -14.57
N THR A 120 -13.65 2.74 -15.54
CA THR A 120 -12.53 3.48 -16.16
C THR A 120 -12.72 5.00 -16.01
N THR A 121 -11.76 5.80 -16.50
CA THR A 121 -11.86 7.27 -16.48
C THR A 121 -13.10 7.81 -17.19
N ASP A 122 -13.64 7.08 -18.15
CA ASP A 122 -14.82 7.50 -18.92
C ASP A 122 -16.09 7.52 -18.04
N ASP A 123 -16.08 6.78 -16.93
CA ASP A 123 -17.20 6.68 -16.00
C ASP A 123 -17.19 7.79 -14.93
N ILE A 124 -16.11 8.58 -14.83
CA ILE A 124 -15.93 9.58 -13.77
C ILE A 124 -17.05 10.62 -13.81
N ALA A 125 -17.44 11.12 -14.99
CA ALA A 125 -18.48 12.14 -15.11
C ALA A 125 -19.85 11.61 -14.62
N THR A 126 -20.18 10.36 -14.94
CA THR A 126 -21.39 9.69 -14.45
C THR A 126 -21.36 9.57 -12.92
N LEU A 127 -20.25 9.10 -12.37
CA LEU A 127 -20.08 8.92 -10.92
C LEU A 127 -20.05 10.23 -10.14
N GLN A 128 -19.51 11.30 -10.72
CA GLN A 128 -19.56 12.64 -10.13
C GLN A 128 -20.99 13.16 -10.02
N THR A 129 -21.84 12.83 -10.99
CA THR A 129 -23.27 13.18 -10.94
C THR A 129 -23.96 12.46 -9.79
N THR A 130 -23.70 11.16 -9.62
CA THR A 130 -24.32 10.32 -8.57
C THR A 130 -23.77 10.60 -7.16
N LEU A 131 -22.72 11.40 -6.99
CA LEU A 131 -22.32 11.92 -5.67
C LEU A 131 -23.40 12.82 -5.04
N SER A 132 -24.31 13.36 -5.86
CA SER A 132 -25.42 14.20 -5.43
C SER A 132 -26.75 13.44 -5.29
N ASP A 133 -26.74 12.10 -5.40
CA ASP A 133 -27.95 11.27 -5.29
C ASP A 133 -28.67 11.46 -3.95
N ALA A 134 -29.99 11.30 -3.93
CA ALA A 134 -30.79 11.37 -2.71
C ALA A 134 -30.44 10.22 -1.74
N ASP A 135 -30.10 9.05 -2.27
CA ASP A 135 -29.79 7.85 -1.49
C ASP A 135 -28.33 7.85 -1.00
N ALA A 136 -28.14 7.56 0.30
CA ALA A 136 -26.82 7.59 0.92
C ALA A 136 -25.89 6.44 0.44
N ASP A 137 -26.45 5.28 0.14
CA ASP A 137 -25.69 4.12 -0.30
C ASP A 137 -25.18 4.35 -1.72
N VAL A 138 -25.99 4.97 -2.59
CA VAL A 138 -25.56 5.36 -3.94
C VAL A 138 -24.42 6.39 -3.90
N ARG A 139 -24.52 7.42 -3.03
CA ARG A 139 -23.45 8.40 -2.85
C ARG A 139 -22.16 7.77 -2.36
N SER A 140 -22.24 6.90 -1.35
CA SER A 140 -21.07 6.21 -0.78
C SER A 140 -20.42 5.26 -1.78
N ALA A 141 -21.22 4.50 -2.54
CA ALA A 141 -20.74 3.64 -3.62
C ALA A 141 -20.07 4.45 -4.73
N SER A 142 -20.60 5.63 -5.06
CA SER A 142 -20.04 6.52 -6.09
C SER A 142 -18.68 7.07 -5.69
N ALA A 143 -18.56 7.54 -4.44
CA ALA A 143 -17.29 7.97 -3.87
C ALA A 143 -16.27 6.82 -3.86
N TYR A 144 -16.71 5.61 -3.49
CA TYR A 144 -15.86 4.43 -3.50
C TYR A 144 -15.43 4.02 -4.91
N ALA A 145 -16.32 4.10 -5.90
CA ALA A 145 -16.03 3.83 -7.30
C ALA A 145 -14.96 4.79 -7.84
N LEU A 146 -15.13 6.11 -7.61
CA LEU A 146 -14.16 7.13 -8.01
C LEU A 146 -12.77 6.84 -7.43
N LEU A 147 -12.68 6.53 -6.13
CA LEU A 147 -11.41 6.17 -5.49
C LEU A 147 -10.79 4.88 -6.06
N ARG A 148 -11.62 3.90 -6.44
CA ARG A 148 -11.15 2.65 -7.04
C ARG A 148 -10.63 2.87 -8.46
N ILE A 149 -11.32 3.68 -9.26
CA ILE A 149 -10.94 4.02 -10.63
C ILE A 149 -9.62 4.78 -10.61
N ASP A 150 -9.51 5.80 -9.76
CA ASP A 150 -8.28 6.59 -9.59
C ASP A 150 -7.08 5.69 -9.20
N ARG A 151 -7.28 4.76 -8.27
CA ARG A 151 -6.25 3.77 -7.89
C ARG A 151 -5.84 2.81 -9.01
N ARG A 152 -6.69 2.57 -10.01
CA ARG A 152 -6.34 1.72 -11.17
C ARG A 152 -5.60 2.49 -12.26
N GLN A 153 -5.65 3.83 -12.24
CA GLN A 153 -5.00 4.63 -13.28
C GLN A 153 -3.49 4.40 -13.23
N PRO A 154 -2.88 3.89 -14.32
CA PRO A 154 -1.44 3.74 -14.39
C PRO A 154 -0.81 5.14 -14.48
N HIS A 155 -0.29 5.63 -13.36
CA HIS A 155 0.47 6.86 -13.33
C HIS A 155 1.84 6.59 -13.98
N ARG A 156 1.98 6.99 -15.25
CA ARG A 156 3.25 6.86 -15.97
C ARG A 156 4.15 8.01 -15.57
N MET A 157 5.30 7.67 -14.99
CA MET A 157 6.36 8.61 -14.67
C MET A 157 6.91 9.24 -15.97
N ALA A 158 7.11 10.55 -15.96
CA ALA A 158 7.74 11.25 -17.08
C ALA A 158 9.20 10.83 -17.23
N VAL A 159 9.79 11.08 -18.40
CA VAL A 159 11.21 10.80 -18.66
C VAL A 159 12.11 11.53 -17.65
N LEU A 160 11.71 12.74 -17.24
CA LEU A 160 12.44 13.51 -16.24
C LEU A 160 12.45 12.81 -14.88
N ASP A 161 11.33 12.24 -14.45
CA ASP A 161 11.22 11.52 -13.17
C ASP A 161 12.16 10.31 -13.16
N TRP A 162 12.22 9.58 -14.27
CA TRP A 162 13.17 8.48 -14.46
C TRP A 162 14.63 8.94 -14.42
N ALA A 163 14.94 10.06 -15.08
CA ALA A 163 16.29 10.62 -15.06
C ALA A 163 16.71 10.97 -13.62
N VAL A 164 15.82 11.55 -12.82
CA VAL A 164 16.06 11.86 -11.41
C VAL A 164 16.33 10.58 -10.62
N ILE A 165 15.49 9.54 -10.73
CA ILE A 165 15.68 8.27 -10.02
C ILE A 165 17.01 7.60 -10.39
N VAL A 166 17.31 7.48 -11.68
CA VAL A 166 18.56 6.86 -12.15
C VAL A 166 19.77 7.67 -11.68
N SER A 167 19.72 8.99 -11.77
CA SER A 167 20.81 9.86 -11.28
C SER A 167 21.04 9.70 -9.77
N TYR A 168 19.97 9.56 -8.98
CA TYR A 168 20.05 9.30 -7.55
C TYR A 168 20.72 7.96 -7.26
N LEU A 169 20.30 6.87 -7.93
CA LEU A 169 20.91 5.55 -7.75
C LEU A 169 22.39 5.54 -8.12
N LEU A 170 22.76 6.19 -9.24
CA LEU A 170 24.15 6.34 -9.65
C LEU A 170 24.95 7.16 -8.64
N ALA A 171 24.37 8.23 -8.08
CA ALA A 171 25.00 9.02 -7.03
C ALA A 171 25.26 8.18 -5.76
N MET A 172 24.32 7.33 -5.35
CA MET A 172 24.52 6.43 -4.20
C MET A 172 25.65 5.43 -4.42
N VAL A 173 25.71 4.82 -5.61
CA VAL A 173 26.82 3.93 -5.99
C VAL A 173 28.16 4.68 -6.03
N ALA A 174 28.18 5.89 -6.59
CA ALA A 174 29.38 6.73 -6.65
C ALA A 174 29.89 7.10 -5.25
N VAL A 175 28.99 7.40 -4.30
CA VAL A 175 29.34 7.64 -2.90
C VAL A 175 29.96 6.39 -2.27
N GLY A 176 29.32 5.22 -2.43
CA GLY A 176 29.85 3.95 -1.91
C GLY A 176 31.25 3.64 -2.46
N TRP A 177 31.45 3.85 -3.76
CA TRP A 177 32.74 3.67 -4.42
C TRP A 177 33.79 4.71 -4.00
N TYR A 178 33.41 5.96 -3.76
CA TYR A 178 34.32 6.99 -3.28
C TYR A 178 34.85 6.65 -1.88
N PHE A 179 33.97 6.23 -0.96
CA PHE A 179 34.35 5.87 0.40
C PHE A 179 35.04 4.52 0.50
N SER A 180 34.79 3.57 -0.40
CA SER A 180 35.48 2.27 -0.40
C SER A 180 37.00 2.40 -0.49
N ARG A 181 37.48 3.44 -1.20
CA ARG A 181 38.91 3.79 -1.31
C ARG A 181 39.53 4.26 0.01
N GLN A 182 38.72 4.63 0.99
CA GLN A 182 39.17 5.12 2.30
C GLN A 182 39.11 4.05 3.39
N VAL A 183 38.53 2.88 3.11
CA VAL A 183 38.44 1.76 4.06
C VAL A 183 39.73 0.97 3.99
N VAL A 184 40.56 1.08 5.03
CA VAL A 184 41.83 0.33 5.15
C VAL A 184 41.74 -0.72 6.26
N THR A 185 41.07 -0.38 7.37
CA THR A 185 40.99 -1.24 8.56
C THR A 185 39.55 -1.65 8.89
N THR A 186 39.39 -2.69 9.71
CA THR A 186 38.08 -3.10 10.23
C THR A 186 37.41 -2.00 11.06
N ASP A 187 38.19 -1.18 11.78
CA ASP A 187 37.67 -0.03 12.54
C ASP A 187 37.16 1.08 11.60
N ASP A 188 37.81 1.30 10.46
CA ASP A 188 37.29 2.20 9.41
C ASP A 188 35.96 1.67 8.84
N TYR A 189 35.88 0.37 8.58
CA TYR A 189 34.68 -0.25 8.02
C TYR A 189 33.49 -0.25 8.99
N LEU A 190 33.69 -0.73 10.23
CA LEU A 190 32.62 -0.94 11.20
C LEU A 190 32.28 0.32 12.01
N LEU A 191 33.24 1.19 12.28
CA LEU A 191 33.10 2.31 13.21
C LEU A 191 33.38 3.67 12.55
N GLY A 192 33.67 3.67 11.25
CA GLY A 192 34.03 4.87 10.52
C GLY A 192 35.26 5.57 11.08
N GLY A 193 36.18 4.82 11.68
CA GLY A 193 37.37 5.35 12.37
C GLY A 193 37.07 6.35 13.48
N ARG A 194 35.84 6.35 14.01
CA ARG A 194 35.38 7.17 15.16
C ARG A 194 35.56 8.69 15.00
N LYS A 195 35.66 9.19 13.76
CA LYS A 195 35.89 10.62 13.44
C LYS A 195 34.67 11.30 12.78
N MET A 196 33.51 10.64 12.79
CA MET A 196 32.30 11.17 12.18
C MET A 196 31.71 12.31 13.02
N LYS A 197 31.14 13.31 12.34
CA LYS A 197 30.52 14.46 13.02
C LYS A 197 29.24 13.99 13.76
N PRO A 198 29.03 14.37 15.04
CA PRO A 198 27.90 13.88 15.82
C PRO A 198 26.52 14.14 15.18
N TRP A 199 26.33 15.30 14.54
CA TRP A 199 25.06 15.61 13.87
C TRP A 199 24.78 14.69 12.67
N ALA A 200 25.82 14.26 11.94
CA ALA A 200 25.68 13.36 10.80
C ALA A 200 25.31 11.95 11.27
N VAL A 201 25.94 11.49 12.36
CA VAL A 201 25.56 10.23 13.03
C VAL A 201 24.13 10.31 13.56
N GLY A 202 23.72 11.44 14.15
CA GLY A 202 22.35 11.65 14.62
C GLY A 202 21.32 11.59 13.49
N LEU A 203 21.58 12.23 12.35
CA LEU A 203 20.71 12.14 11.18
C LEU A 203 20.67 10.73 10.59
N SER A 204 21.80 10.02 10.56
CA SER A 204 21.84 8.61 10.11
C SER A 204 21.04 7.68 11.03
N LEU A 205 21.14 7.87 12.36
CA LEU A 205 20.29 7.16 13.32
C LEU A 205 18.81 7.46 13.07
N PHE A 206 18.46 8.72 12.85
CA PHE A 206 17.09 9.12 12.53
C PHE A 206 16.59 8.48 11.22
N ALA A 207 17.39 8.53 10.15
CA ALA A 207 17.08 7.91 8.86
C ALA A 207 16.83 6.41 9.00
N THR A 208 17.68 5.73 9.79
CA THR A 208 17.58 4.29 10.02
C THR A 208 16.30 3.88 10.75
N LEU A 209 15.76 4.76 11.60
CA LEU A 209 14.52 4.53 12.35
C LEU A 209 13.26 4.82 11.51
N LEU A 210 13.35 5.69 10.51
CA LEU A 210 12.26 5.98 9.59
C LEU A 210 12.27 5.05 8.39
N SER A 211 11.23 4.22 8.28
CA SER A 211 11.03 3.34 7.12
C SER A 211 9.94 3.87 6.20
N THR A 212 9.92 3.40 4.95
CA THR A 212 8.81 3.63 4.01
C THR A 212 7.45 3.21 4.60
N ILE A 213 7.43 2.13 5.38
CA ILE A 213 6.21 1.69 6.09
C ILE A 213 5.78 2.77 7.08
N SER A 214 6.69 3.27 7.92
CA SER A 214 6.37 4.34 8.87
C SER A 214 5.85 5.59 8.14
N TYR A 215 6.53 5.98 7.05
CA TYR A 215 6.20 7.16 6.26
C TYR A 215 4.79 7.11 5.66
N LEU A 216 4.35 5.95 5.15
CA LEU A 216 3.01 5.78 4.58
C LEU A 216 1.95 5.46 5.63
N SER A 217 2.28 4.66 6.63
CA SER A 217 1.31 4.16 7.62
C SER A 217 0.86 5.24 8.59
N TRP A 218 1.71 6.21 8.96
CA TRP A 218 1.33 7.24 9.93
C TRP A 218 0.20 8.15 9.43
N PRO A 219 0.27 8.75 8.21
CA PRO A 219 -0.86 9.48 7.65
C PRO A 219 -2.10 8.59 7.49
N GLY A 220 -1.92 7.34 7.03
CA GLY A 220 -3.03 6.39 6.87
C GLY A 220 -3.76 6.08 8.17
N GLU A 221 -3.03 5.86 9.26
CA GLU A 221 -3.58 5.65 10.61
C GLU A 221 -4.35 6.88 11.08
N ILE A 222 -3.82 8.09 10.89
CA ILE A 222 -4.48 9.33 11.32
C ILE A 222 -5.76 9.58 10.53
N ILE A 223 -5.75 9.34 9.21
CA ILE A 223 -6.94 9.50 8.37
C ILE A 223 -8.04 8.52 8.82
N MET A 224 -7.69 7.25 9.06
CA MET A 224 -8.68 6.21 9.40
C MET A 224 -9.16 6.27 10.85
N HIS A 225 -8.27 6.52 11.81
CA HIS A 225 -8.53 6.32 13.24
C HIS A 225 -8.36 7.58 14.10
N GLY A 226 -7.82 8.66 13.54
CA GLY A 226 -7.67 9.95 14.19
C GLY A 226 -6.29 10.18 14.82
N PRO A 227 -6.06 11.38 15.38
CA PRO A 227 -4.72 11.86 15.76
C PRO A 227 -4.20 11.28 17.09
N MET A 228 -4.96 10.44 17.79
CA MET A 228 -4.57 9.89 19.10
C MET A 228 -3.23 9.14 19.07
N PHE A 229 -2.88 8.55 17.94
CA PHE A 229 -1.57 7.91 17.73
C PHE A 229 -0.39 8.88 17.90
N LEU A 230 -0.57 10.18 17.58
CA LEU A 230 0.47 11.21 17.72
C LEU A 230 0.85 11.48 19.18
N CYS A 231 0.05 11.06 20.15
CA CYS A 231 0.38 11.20 21.57
C CYS A 231 1.66 10.43 21.95
N GLY A 232 2.07 9.42 21.18
CA GLY A 232 3.36 8.75 21.36
C GLY A 232 4.55 9.69 21.16
N LEU A 233 4.40 10.80 20.40
CA LEU A 233 5.45 11.80 20.22
C LEU A 233 5.87 12.45 21.55
N LEU A 234 4.98 12.46 22.55
CA LEU A 234 5.27 12.99 23.88
C LEU A 234 6.36 12.20 24.60
N SER A 235 6.64 10.96 24.18
CA SER A 235 7.69 10.11 24.76
C SER A 235 9.10 10.51 24.34
N TYR A 236 9.28 11.08 23.13
CA TYR A 236 10.62 11.35 22.59
C TYR A 236 11.51 12.24 23.46
N PRO A 237 11.02 13.34 24.08
CA PRO A 237 11.83 14.12 25.02
C PRO A 237 12.34 13.30 26.21
N PHE A 238 11.51 12.40 26.74
CA PHE A 238 11.87 11.53 27.86
C PHE A 238 12.85 10.43 27.43
N ILE A 239 12.68 9.86 26.23
CA ILE A 239 13.63 8.93 25.63
C ILE A 239 14.98 9.63 25.45
N ALA A 240 15.00 10.83 24.87
CA ALA A 240 16.21 11.60 24.65
C ALA A 240 16.92 11.91 25.98
N TRP A 241 16.18 12.23 27.03
CA TRP A 241 16.71 12.42 28.37
C TRP A 241 17.31 11.13 28.95
N ALA A 242 16.52 10.05 29.03
CA ALA A 242 16.96 8.78 29.63
C ALA A 242 18.10 8.14 28.84
N VAL A 243 17.97 8.02 27.52
CA VAL A 243 18.98 7.39 26.66
C VAL A 243 20.22 8.28 26.57
N GLY A 244 20.04 9.59 26.37
CA GLY A 244 21.14 10.53 26.18
C GLY A 244 21.99 10.75 27.42
N TRP A 245 21.37 10.87 28.60
CA TRP A 245 22.10 11.17 29.83
C TRP A 245 22.53 9.93 30.60
N TRP A 246 21.80 8.81 30.51
CA TRP A 246 22.09 7.62 31.33
C TRP A 246 22.68 6.48 30.53
N LEU A 247 22.02 6.05 29.45
CA LEU A 247 22.43 4.84 28.72
C LEU A 247 23.67 5.07 27.84
N ILE A 248 23.68 6.11 27.01
CA ILE A 248 24.78 6.38 26.08
C ILE A 248 26.12 6.56 26.84
N PRO A 249 26.23 7.40 27.88
CA PRO A 249 27.50 7.59 28.59
C PRO A 249 27.99 6.30 29.27
N TYR A 250 27.07 5.43 29.71
CA TYR A 250 27.41 4.13 30.27
C TYR A 250 27.96 3.18 29.20
N PHE A 251 27.27 3.02 28.07
CA PHE A 251 27.69 2.11 27.01
C PHE A 251 28.99 2.54 26.32
N MET A 252 29.20 3.84 26.14
CA MET A 252 30.44 4.36 25.54
C MET A 252 31.69 4.04 26.36
N LYS A 253 31.57 3.81 27.68
CA LYS A 253 32.70 3.39 28.54
C LYS A 253 33.13 1.94 28.30
N LEU A 254 32.25 1.09 27.77
CA LEU A 254 32.53 -0.33 27.57
C LEU A 254 33.37 -0.60 26.32
N ASN A 255 33.52 0.39 25.42
CA ASN A 255 34.31 0.31 24.18
C ASN A 255 34.00 -0.92 23.30
N VAL A 256 32.79 -1.45 23.40
CA VAL A 256 32.30 -2.57 22.58
C VAL A 256 32.05 -2.13 21.14
N THR A 257 32.24 -3.06 20.21
CA THR A 257 31.90 -2.85 18.79
C THR A 257 30.45 -3.23 18.48
N SER A 258 29.88 -4.13 19.28
CA SER A 258 28.50 -4.60 19.16
C SER A 258 27.76 -4.47 20.49
N ALA A 259 26.50 -4.06 20.47
CA ALA A 259 25.67 -4.02 21.67
C ALA A 259 25.56 -5.40 22.36
N TYR A 260 25.61 -6.49 21.58
CA TYR A 260 25.51 -7.86 22.11
C TYR A 260 26.79 -8.32 22.83
N GLU A 261 27.93 -7.66 22.63
CA GLU A 261 29.15 -7.90 23.43
C GLU A 261 28.91 -7.60 24.91
N ILE A 262 28.03 -6.65 25.22
CA ILE A 262 27.69 -6.30 26.59
C ILE A 262 27.04 -7.50 27.31
N LEU A 263 26.30 -8.34 26.58
CA LEU A 263 25.71 -9.56 27.14
C LEU A 263 26.80 -10.59 27.49
N GLU A 264 27.84 -10.71 26.67
CA GLU A 264 28.94 -11.64 26.91
C GLU A 264 29.68 -11.32 28.21
N ILE A 265 29.88 -10.03 28.51
CA ILE A 265 30.59 -9.57 29.72
C ILE A 265 30.00 -10.20 30.99
N ARG A 266 28.68 -10.44 31.04
CA ARG A 266 28.00 -10.98 32.23
C ARG A 266 27.44 -12.39 32.06
N LEU A 267 27.04 -12.77 30.85
CA LEU A 267 26.23 -13.98 30.59
C LEU A 267 26.95 -14.98 29.68
N GLY A 268 28.15 -14.65 29.20
CA GLY A 268 28.97 -15.51 28.36
C GLY A 268 28.59 -15.51 26.88
N LEU A 269 29.44 -16.17 26.08
CA LEU A 269 29.38 -16.16 24.62
C LEU A 269 28.06 -16.70 24.07
N SER A 270 27.50 -17.75 24.68
CA SER A 270 26.24 -18.37 24.22
C SER A 270 25.08 -17.37 24.17
N VAL A 271 24.99 -16.47 25.16
CA VAL A 271 23.93 -15.46 25.22
C VAL A 271 24.17 -14.33 24.21
N ARG A 272 25.44 -13.93 23.99
CA ARG A 272 25.79 -13.00 22.91
C ARG A 272 25.39 -13.54 21.54
N LEU A 273 25.70 -14.81 21.26
CA LEU A 273 25.36 -15.45 19.98
C LEU A 273 23.85 -15.55 19.82
N LEU A 274 23.12 -15.96 20.87
CA LEU A 274 21.67 -16.03 20.85
C LEU A 274 21.04 -14.66 20.55
N GLY A 275 21.46 -13.61 21.26
CA GLY A 275 20.97 -12.24 21.05
C GLY A 275 21.28 -11.73 19.63
N SER A 276 22.49 -12.02 19.13
CA SER A 276 22.89 -11.65 17.76
C SER A 276 22.06 -12.38 16.70
N ILE A 277 21.79 -13.68 16.88
CA ILE A 277 20.95 -14.47 15.97
C ILE A 277 19.52 -13.94 15.94
N PHE A 278 18.91 -13.66 17.10
CA PHE A 278 17.57 -13.08 17.15
C PHE A 278 17.51 -11.72 16.46
N PHE A 279 18.48 -10.85 16.71
CA PHE A 279 18.55 -9.56 16.05
C PHE A 279 18.69 -9.67 14.54
N LEU A 280 19.64 -10.48 14.05
CA LEU A 280 19.86 -10.66 12.62
C LEU A 280 18.61 -11.26 11.95
N SER A 281 17.96 -12.24 12.58
CA SER A 281 16.76 -12.87 12.04
C SER A 281 15.59 -11.89 11.94
N LEU A 282 15.35 -11.13 13.02
CA LEU A 282 14.31 -10.09 13.04
C LEU A 282 14.59 -9.02 12.00
N ARG A 283 15.85 -8.54 11.90
CA ARG A 283 16.24 -7.49 10.96
C ARG A 283 16.13 -7.96 9.52
N LEU A 284 16.53 -9.20 9.21
CA LEU A 284 16.39 -9.78 7.87
C LEU A 284 14.92 -9.89 7.45
N LEU A 285 14.07 -10.43 8.32
CA LEU A 285 12.64 -10.55 8.04
C LEU A 285 11.99 -9.18 7.86
N TRP A 286 12.31 -8.22 8.74
CA TRP A 286 11.76 -6.88 8.65
C TRP A 286 12.19 -6.15 7.38
N MET A 287 13.47 -6.24 6.99
CA MET A 287 13.97 -5.65 5.75
C MET A 287 13.32 -6.30 4.51
N ALA A 288 13.12 -7.62 4.51
CA ALA A 288 12.43 -8.31 3.42
C ALA A 288 10.98 -7.79 3.26
N VAL A 289 10.26 -7.61 4.37
CA VAL A 289 8.91 -7.05 4.38
C VAL A 289 8.89 -5.61 3.87
N ILE A 290 9.80 -4.75 4.34
CA ILE A 290 9.88 -3.35 3.89
C ILE A 290 10.14 -3.27 2.38
N ILE A 291 11.13 -4.02 1.88
CA ILE A 291 11.51 -4.01 0.45
C ILE A 291 10.34 -4.50 -0.39
N TYR A 292 9.74 -5.63 -0.02
CA TYR A 292 8.61 -6.20 -0.74
C TYR A 292 7.39 -5.27 -0.74
N ALA A 293 7.02 -4.72 0.42
CA ALA A 293 5.89 -3.80 0.53
C ALA A 293 6.11 -2.54 -0.31
N THR A 294 7.31 -1.94 -0.24
CA THR A 294 7.64 -0.74 -1.01
C THR A 294 7.58 -1.01 -2.51
N ILE A 295 8.16 -2.12 -2.98
CA ILE A 295 8.21 -2.42 -4.41
C ILE A 295 6.84 -2.81 -4.96
N SER A 296 6.11 -3.68 -4.26
CA SER A 296 4.79 -4.14 -4.70
C SER A 296 3.72 -3.05 -4.67
N LYS A 297 3.78 -2.12 -3.72
CA LYS A 297 2.74 -1.08 -3.53
C LYS A 297 3.08 0.26 -4.17
N VAL A 298 4.36 0.56 -4.37
CA VAL A 298 4.81 1.86 -4.90
C VAL A 298 5.47 1.67 -6.25
N LEU A 299 6.58 0.94 -6.32
CA LEU A 299 7.44 0.94 -7.51
C LEU A 299 6.81 0.22 -8.72
N VAL A 300 6.28 -0.99 -8.53
CA VAL A 300 5.66 -1.79 -9.62
C VAL A 300 4.46 -1.06 -10.26
N PRO A 301 3.51 -0.50 -9.47
CA PRO A 301 2.43 0.31 -10.03
C PRO A 301 2.90 1.56 -10.78
N LEU A 302 3.88 2.31 -10.24
CA LEU A 302 4.42 3.51 -10.92
C LEU A 302 5.15 3.20 -12.23
N MET A 303 5.71 1.99 -12.35
CA MET A 303 6.33 1.52 -13.59
C MET A 303 5.32 0.95 -14.58
N GLY A 304 4.05 0.80 -14.20
CA GLY A 304 3.05 0.08 -15.00
C GLY A 304 3.44 -1.39 -15.25
N LEU A 305 4.24 -1.99 -14.37
CA LEU A 305 4.69 -3.37 -14.50
C LEU A 305 3.64 -4.34 -13.92
N PRO A 306 3.54 -5.57 -14.45
CA PRO A 306 2.67 -6.57 -13.86
C PRO A 306 3.15 -6.96 -12.45
N PRO A 307 2.26 -7.36 -11.53
CA PRO A 307 2.63 -7.78 -10.17
C PRO A 307 3.69 -8.90 -10.12
N SER A 308 3.78 -9.73 -11.17
CA SER A 308 4.80 -10.76 -11.33
C SER A 308 6.23 -10.24 -11.43
N ALA A 309 6.43 -8.95 -11.74
CA ALA A 309 7.74 -8.32 -11.78
C ALA A 309 8.31 -8.01 -10.37
N THR A 310 7.47 -8.04 -9.32
CA THR A 310 7.86 -7.67 -7.95
C THR A 310 9.14 -8.37 -7.45
N PRO A 311 9.30 -9.70 -7.53
CA PRO A 311 10.48 -10.38 -6.99
C PRO A 311 11.78 -9.97 -7.69
N TRP A 312 11.73 -9.77 -9.01
CA TRP A 312 12.89 -9.34 -9.81
C TRP A 312 13.33 -7.93 -9.44
N MET A 313 12.38 -7.02 -9.24
CA MET A 313 12.64 -5.66 -8.78
C MET A 313 13.22 -5.64 -7.36
N CYS A 314 12.72 -6.51 -6.46
CA CYS A 314 13.31 -6.69 -5.12
C CYS A 314 14.76 -7.14 -5.19
N ALA A 315 15.07 -8.13 -6.04
CA ALA A 315 16.43 -8.63 -6.21
C ALA A 315 17.36 -7.55 -6.79
N LEU A 316 16.91 -6.79 -7.80
CA LEU A 316 17.68 -5.71 -8.41
C LEU A 316 18.00 -4.59 -7.41
N LEU A 317 16.99 -4.05 -6.74
CA LEU A 317 17.18 -2.96 -5.79
C LEU A 317 17.98 -3.41 -4.56
N GLY A 318 17.72 -4.63 -4.08
CA GLY A 318 18.48 -5.27 -3.02
C GLY A 318 19.95 -5.41 -3.40
N ALA A 319 20.26 -5.89 -4.61
CA ALA A 319 21.63 -6.01 -5.10
C ALA A 319 22.33 -4.65 -5.16
N ILE A 320 21.71 -3.62 -5.73
CA ILE A 320 22.27 -2.26 -5.77
C ILE A 320 22.57 -1.76 -4.36
N THR A 321 21.62 -1.95 -3.43
CA THR A 321 21.73 -1.51 -2.04
C THR A 321 22.88 -2.21 -1.31
N VAL A 322 22.97 -3.53 -1.45
CA VAL A 322 24.07 -4.32 -0.88
C VAL A 322 25.40 -3.86 -1.46
N ILE A 323 25.51 -3.66 -2.78
CA ILE A 323 26.76 -3.24 -3.42
C ILE A 323 27.26 -1.91 -2.85
N TYR A 324 26.46 -0.84 -2.88
CA TYR A 324 26.98 0.47 -2.43
C TYR A 324 27.21 0.51 -0.91
N THR A 325 26.43 -0.24 -0.12
CA THR A 325 26.55 -0.29 1.34
C THR A 325 27.78 -1.09 1.78
N SER A 326 28.00 -2.27 1.17
CA SER A 326 29.14 -3.14 1.50
C SER A 326 30.47 -2.59 0.99
N LEU A 327 30.48 -1.75 -0.04
CA LEU A 327 31.72 -1.15 -0.54
C LEU A 327 32.27 -0.06 0.40
N GLY A 328 31.40 0.81 0.93
CA GLY A 328 31.85 2.06 1.57
C GLY A 328 31.96 2.04 3.10
N GLY A 329 31.50 0.98 3.77
CA GLY A 329 31.49 0.88 5.24
C GLY A 329 30.61 1.93 5.92
N LEU A 330 30.72 2.04 7.26
CA LEU A 330 29.83 2.89 8.06
C LEU A 330 29.88 4.37 7.66
N ARG A 331 31.04 4.91 7.25
CA ARG A 331 31.15 6.31 6.79
C ARG A 331 30.28 6.57 5.57
N ALA A 332 30.28 5.66 4.60
CA ALA A 332 29.46 5.81 3.41
C ALA A 332 27.98 5.77 3.77
N VAL A 333 27.58 4.82 4.63
CA VAL A 333 26.19 4.69 5.11
C VAL A 333 25.74 5.99 5.79
N VAL A 334 26.51 6.52 6.73
CA VAL A 334 26.16 7.78 7.41
C VAL A 334 26.04 8.93 6.42
N PHE A 335 26.92 9.00 5.41
CA PHE A 335 26.85 10.04 4.39
C PHE A 335 25.64 9.89 3.47
N THR A 336 25.35 8.68 2.99
CA THR A 336 24.15 8.42 2.18
C THR A 336 22.88 8.71 2.97
N ASP A 337 22.84 8.36 4.25
CA ASP A 337 21.69 8.61 5.12
C ASP A 337 21.42 10.11 5.31
N VAL A 338 22.46 10.94 5.42
CA VAL A 338 22.30 12.41 5.48
C VAL A 338 21.64 12.93 4.20
N ILE A 339 22.08 12.46 3.03
CA ILE A 339 21.48 12.84 1.74
C ILE A 339 20.02 12.37 1.69
N GLN A 340 19.76 11.10 2.04
CA GLN A 340 18.42 10.50 2.01
C GLN A 340 17.46 11.20 2.98
N THR A 341 17.95 11.59 4.16
CA THR A 341 17.16 12.36 5.13
C THR A 341 16.76 13.71 4.55
N GLY A 342 17.69 14.40 3.89
CA GLY A 342 17.39 15.65 3.19
C GLY A 342 16.33 15.48 2.10
N ILE A 343 16.45 14.43 1.28
CA ILE A 343 15.46 14.09 0.24
C ILE A 343 14.10 13.77 0.86
N LEU A 344 14.07 12.96 1.92
CA LEU A 344 12.85 12.56 2.62
C LEU A 344 12.12 13.75 3.23
N PHE A 345 12.81 14.59 4.00
CA PHE A 345 12.21 15.79 4.59
C PHE A 345 11.81 16.82 3.54
N GLY A 346 12.63 17.01 2.50
CA GLY A 346 12.29 17.89 1.39
C GLY A 346 11.02 17.44 0.67
N GLY A 347 10.90 16.14 0.40
CA GLY A 347 9.70 15.55 -0.18
C GLY A 347 8.47 15.67 0.73
N ALA A 348 8.62 15.42 2.03
CA ALA A 348 7.55 15.59 3.01
C ALA A 348 7.07 17.05 3.08
N LEU A 349 7.99 18.00 3.15
CA LEU A 349 7.67 19.43 3.17
C LEU A 349 6.97 19.87 1.88
N LEU A 350 7.47 19.43 0.72
CA LEU A 350 6.84 19.73 -0.56
C LEU A 350 5.41 19.16 -0.63
N ALA A 351 5.22 17.91 -0.20
CA ALA A 351 3.89 17.30 -0.12
C ALA A 351 2.95 18.10 0.79
N MET A 352 3.42 18.52 1.97
CA MET A 352 2.64 19.37 2.88
C MET A 352 2.27 20.71 2.24
N VAL A 353 3.19 21.35 1.50
CA VAL A 353 2.92 22.61 0.78
C VAL A 353 1.84 22.40 -0.28
N VAL A 354 1.97 21.37 -1.13
CA VAL A 354 0.98 21.05 -2.17
C VAL A 354 -0.38 20.78 -1.54
N ILE A 355 -0.46 19.92 -0.53
CA ILE A 355 -1.71 19.62 0.19
C ILE A 355 -2.32 20.91 0.76
N THR A 356 -1.52 21.80 1.31
CA THR A 356 -2.00 23.07 1.88
C THR A 356 -2.62 23.97 0.82
N ILE A 357 -2.02 24.03 -0.37
CA ILE A 357 -2.53 24.81 -1.49
C ILE A 357 -3.85 24.22 -1.98
N GLU A 358 -3.90 22.91 -2.21
CA GLU A 358 -5.10 22.19 -2.68
C GLU A 358 -6.26 22.28 -1.67
N MET A 359 -5.96 22.29 -0.36
CA MET A 359 -6.96 22.41 0.70
C MET A 359 -7.40 23.86 0.96
N GLY A 360 -6.94 24.84 0.19
CA GLY A 360 -7.32 26.25 0.34
C GLY A 360 -6.66 27.00 1.50
N GLY A 361 -5.57 26.46 2.06
CA GLY A 361 -4.74 27.13 3.08
C GLY A 361 -4.46 26.29 4.33
N ILE A 362 -3.57 26.81 5.18
CA ILE A 362 -3.11 26.13 6.41
C ILE A 362 -4.21 25.98 7.47
N THR A 363 -5.22 26.85 7.43
CA THR A 363 -6.38 26.79 8.33
C THR A 363 -7.16 25.49 8.16
N SER A 364 -7.10 24.86 6.98
CA SER A 364 -7.78 23.61 6.66
C SER A 364 -7.14 22.37 7.30
N TRP A 365 -5.96 22.50 7.92
CA TRP A 365 -5.30 21.37 8.59
C TRP A 365 -6.01 20.97 9.89
N TRP A 366 -6.68 21.93 10.55
CA TRP A 366 -7.39 21.67 11.79
C TRP A 366 -8.86 21.39 11.51
N PRO A 367 -9.35 20.18 11.81
CA PRO A 367 -10.76 19.86 11.63
C PRO A 367 -11.61 20.69 12.60
N THR A 368 -12.72 21.23 12.10
CA THR A 368 -13.69 21.98 12.94
C THR A 368 -14.55 21.06 13.81
N GLN A 369 -14.64 19.79 13.44
CA GLN A 369 -15.41 18.77 14.14
C GLN A 369 -14.62 17.46 14.19
N TRP A 370 -14.84 16.69 15.26
CA TRP A 370 -14.25 15.36 15.37
C TRP A 370 -14.91 14.42 14.37
N ALA A 371 -14.12 13.72 13.54
CA ALA A 371 -14.67 12.82 12.55
C ALA A 371 -15.39 11.64 13.23
N PRO A 372 -16.58 11.21 12.77
CA PRO A 372 -17.33 10.13 13.43
C PRO A 372 -16.60 8.78 13.48
N ASN A 373 -15.68 8.53 12.53
CA ASN A 373 -14.86 7.32 12.48
C ASN A 373 -13.62 7.38 13.40
N TRP A 374 -13.29 8.55 13.96
CA TRP A 374 -12.14 8.68 14.85
C TRP A 374 -12.52 8.30 16.28
N GLN A 375 -11.63 7.57 16.95
CA GLN A 375 -11.83 7.25 18.35
C GLN A 375 -11.88 8.53 19.19
N PRO A 376 -12.81 8.68 20.15
CA PRO A 376 -12.79 9.79 21.09
C PRO A 376 -11.45 9.91 21.83
N PRO A 377 -11.00 11.13 22.18
CA PRO A 377 -9.78 11.30 22.95
C PRO A 377 -9.84 10.64 24.32
N THR A 378 -8.98 9.66 24.55
CA THR A 378 -8.91 8.91 25.81
C THR A 378 -7.57 9.16 26.50
N LEU A 379 -7.59 9.90 27.61
CA LEU A 379 -6.37 10.25 28.35
C LEU A 379 -5.81 9.06 29.15
N GLY A 380 -6.68 8.32 29.83
CA GLY A 380 -6.30 7.28 30.80
C GLY A 380 -5.87 5.95 30.18
N TYR A 381 -5.80 4.91 31.01
CA TYR A 381 -5.69 3.54 30.54
C TYR A 381 -7.09 2.97 30.30
N ASP A 382 -7.37 2.59 29.06
CA ASP A 382 -8.59 1.91 28.67
C ASP A 382 -8.21 0.77 27.72
N PRO A 383 -8.35 -0.51 28.13
CA PRO A 383 -7.98 -1.65 27.30
C PRO A 383 -8.94 -1.88 26.12
N SER A 384 -10.12 -1.23 26.11
CA SER A 384 -11.08 -1.31 25.00
C SER A 384 -10.81 -0.25 23.92
N ALA A 385 -10.07 0.81 24.26
CA ALA A 385 -9.67 1.84 23.32
C ALA A 385 -8.55 1.33 22.41
N ARG A 386 -8.59 1.71 21.13
CA ARG A 386 -7.54 1.39 20.15
C ARG A 386 -6.20 2.04 20.56
N VAL A 387 -6.25 3.32 20.90
CA VAL A 387 -5.09 4.09 21.37
C VAL A 387 -5.52 5.04 22.48
N THR A 388 -4.79 5.04 23.60
CA THR A 388 -4.93 6.06 24.64
C THR A 388 -3.65 6.90 24.75
N VAL A 389 -3.73 8.10 25.34
CA VAL A 389 -2.54 8.95 25.52
C VAL A 389 -1.47 8.23 26.33
N VAL A 390 -1.85 7.65 27.47
CA VAL A 390 -0.93 6.90 28.33
C VAL A 390 -0.42 5.63 27.63
N GLY A 391 -1.29 4.91 26.91
CA GLY A 391 -0.92 3.71 26.18
C GLY A 391 0.09 4.00 25.06
N ALA A 392 -0.17 5.03 24.26
CA ALA A 392 0.74 5.50 23.21
C ALA A 392 2.07 5.96 23.79
N PHE A 393 2.04 6.73 24.88
CA PHE A 393 3.25 7.19 25.55
C PHE A 393 4.11 6.00 26.03
N ILE A 394 3.52 5.07 26.78
CA ILE A 394 4.24 3.91 27.31
C ILE A 394 4.77 3.05 26.17
N ALA A 395 3.94 2.74 25.18
CA ALA A 395 4.34 1.94 24.02
C ALA A 395 5.57 2.55 23.32
N THR A 396 5.51 3.84 22.97
CA THR A 396 6.63 4.54 22.30
C THR A 396 7.84 4.72 23.21
N PHE A 397 7.67 4.89 24.52
CA PHE A 397 8.79 5.03 25.45
C PHE A 397 9.55 3.71 25.66
N THR A 398 8.84 2.58 25.63
CA THR A 398 9.42 1.26 25.86
C THR A 398 9.94 0.57 24.61
N TRP A 399 9.41 0.92 23.44
CA TRP A 399 9.83 0.43 22.14
C TRP A 399 11.12 1.10 21.68
#